data_AF-A0A284VR92-F1
#
_entry.id   AF-A0A284VR92-F1
#
_cell.length_a   1.000
_cell.length_b   1.000
_cell.length_c   1.000
_cell.angle_alpha   90.00
_cell.angle_beta   90.00
_cell.angle_gamma   90.00
#
_symmetry.space_group_name_H-M   'P 1'
#
loop_
_entity.id
_entity.type
_entity.pdbx_description
1 polymer ?
#
loop_
_entity_poly.entity_id
_entity_poly.type
_entity_poly.pdbx_seq_one_letter_code
_entity_poly.pdbx_strand_id
1 'polypeptide(L)' 'MDSAPHTVTSTSGIFDSGSIGNGQTFSYTFNTAGTFEYSCIVHPSMQHGKVIVT' A
#
# COMPACT_ATOMS: atom_id res chain seq x y z
N MET A 1 10.76 -12.70 -11.57
CA MET A 1 9.91 -11.55 -11.90
C MET A 1 8.61 -11.76 -11.17
N ASP A 2 8.19 -10.80 -10.35
CA ASP A 2 6.89 -10.87 -9.69
C ASP A 2 5.80 -10.59 -10.73
N SER A 3 5.00 -11.62 -11.03
CA SER A 3 3.93 -11.57 -12.03
C SER A 3 2.56 -11.39 -11.39
N ALA A 4 2.46 -11.47 -10.06
CA ALA A 4 1.20 -11.25 -9.37
C ALA A 4 0.91 -9.74 -9.30
N PRO A 5 -0.35 -9.32 -9.46
CA PRO A 5 -0.73 -7.96 -9.13
C PRO A 5 -0.56 -7.72 -7.62
N HIS A 6 -0.20 -6.49 -7.25
CA HIS A 6 -0.08 -6.06 -5.85
C HIS A 6 -0.99 -4.90 -5.56
N THR A 7 -1.23 -4.65 -4.27
CA THR A 7 -1.88 -3.42 -3.81
C THR A 7 -1.07 -2.77 -2.69
N VAL A 8 -1.26 -1.47 -2.53
CA VAL A 8 -0.85 -0.67 -1.38
C VAL A 8 -2.14 -0.13 -0.78
N THR A 9 -2.75 -0.93 0.10
CA THR A 9 -4.07 -0.64 0.67
C THR A 9 -3.93 -0.34 2.16
N SER A 10 -4.41 0.83 2.58
CA SER A 10 -4.37 1.24 3.98
C SER A 10 -5.25 0.33 4.84
N THR A 11 -4.75 -0.09 6.00
CA THR A 11 -5.54 -0.90 6.95
C THR A 11 -6.69 -0.12 7.58
N SER A 12 -6.60 1.21 7.60
CA SER A 12 -7.63 2.14 8.08
C SER A 12 -8.45 2.77 6.95
N GLY A 13 -8.26 2.35 5.69
CA GLY A 13 -9.02 2.82 4.53
C GLY A 13 -8.69 4.24 4.06
N ILE A 14 -7.54 4.81 4.44
CA ILE A 14 -7.15 6.19 4.08
C ILE A 14 -6.73 6.31 2.61
N PHE A 15 -6.17 5.24 2.06
CA PHE A 15 -5.77 5.15 0.65
C PHE A 15 -5.89 3.71 0.17
N ASP A 16 -6.09 3.56 -1.14
CA ASP A 16 -6.06 2.29 -1.84
C ASP A 16 -5.50 2.53 -3.24
N SER A 17 -4.47 1.78 -3.61
CA SER A 17 -3.91 1.83 -4.95
C SER A 17 -4.77 1.14 -6.01
N GLY A 18 -5.68 0.26 -5.60
CA GLY A 18 -6.20 -0.78 -6.47
C GLY A 18 -5.08 -1.72 -6.95
N SER A 19 -5.36 -2.48 -8.01
CA SER A 19 -4.42 -3.44 -8.58
C SER A 19 -3.27 -2.75 -9.32
N ILE A 20 -2.03 -2.98 -8.86
CA ILE A 20 -0.79 -2.52 -9.48
C ILE A 20 -0.16 -3.69 -10.23
N GLY A 21 -0.16 -3.58 -11.55
CA GLY A 21 0.51 -4.55 -12.44
C GLY A 21 2.02 -4.32 -12.57
N ASN A 22 2.69 -5.21 -13.31
CA ASN A 22 4.12 -5.09 -13.55
C ASN A 22 4.47 -3.76 -14.26
N GLY A 23 5.49 -3.06 -13.75
CA GLY A 23 5.94 -1.77 -14.28
C GLY A 23 5.02 -0.58 -13.95
N GLN A 24 3.89 -0.79 -13.27
CA GLN A 24 3.01 0.28 -12.82
C GLN A 24 3.44 0.84 -11.46
N THR A 25 3.08 2.09 -11.21
CA THR A 25 3.38 2.78 -9.95
C THR A 25 2.13 3.40 -9.36
N PHE A 26 2.03 3.36 -8.04
CA PHE A 26 1.05 4.11 -7.28
C PHE A 26 1.74 5.23 -6.50
N SER A 27 1.04 6.34 -6.28
CA SER A 27 1.54 7.46 -5.47
C SER A 27 0.42 8.03 -4.62
N TYR A 28 0.73 8.30 -3.35
CA TYR A 28 -0.15 8.94 -2.39
C TYR A 28 0.63 9.98 -1.60
N THR A 29 0.04 11.17 -1.39
CA THR A 29 0.67 12.25 -0.63
C THR A 29 0.04 12.33 0.77
N PHE A 30 0.87 12.19 1.81
CA PHE A 30 0.45 12.37 3.19
C PHE A 30 0.54 13.85 3.58
N ASN A 31 -0.60 14.46 3.92
CA ASN A 31 -0.66 15.88 4.28
C ASN A 31 -0.64 16.13 5.79
N THR A 32 -0.58 15.07 6.60
CA THR A 32 -0.57 15.15 8.06
C THR A 32 0.47 14.20 8.63
N ALA A 33 1.09 14.62 9.74
CA ALA A 33 1.90 13.73 10.54
C ALA A 33 1.06 12.55 11.07
N GLY A 34 1.67 11.37 11.18
CA GLY A 34 0.98 10.16 11.59
C GLY A 34 1.71 8.88 11.21
N THR A 35 1.18 7.76 11.68
CA THR A 35 1.60 6.42 11.25
C THR A 35 0.50 5.82 10.38
N PHE A 36 0.87 5.37 9.19
CA PHE A 36 -0.05 4.84 8.19
C PHE A 36 0.35 3.41 7.85
N GLU A 37 -0.43 2.46 8.34
CA GLU A 37 -0.25 1.04 8.06
C GLU A 37 -0.93 0.65 6.74
N TYR A 38 -0.32 -0.26 6.00
CA TYR A 38 -0.83 -0.78 4.75
C TYR A 38 -0.47 -2.25 4.55
N SER A 39 -1.25 -2.92 3.71
CA SER A 39 -1.00 -4.29 3.28
C SER A 39 -1.39 -4.50 1.82
N CYS A 40 -0.90 -5.60 1.24
CA CYS A 40 -1.35 -6.08 -0.06
C CYS A 40 -2.51 -7.04 0.14
N ILE A 41 -3.69 -6.74 -0.41
CA ILE A 41 -4.90 -7.56 -0.19
C ILE A 41 -4.88 -8.86 -0.98
N VAL A 42 -4.05 -8.94 -2.03
CA VAL A 42 -3.88 -10.14 -2.87
C VAL A 42 -3.09 -11.23 -2.14
N HIS A 43 -2.19 -10.83 -1.24
CA HIS A 43 -1.33 -11.73 -0.48
C HIS A 43 -1.50 -11.46 1.02
N PRO A 44 -2.53 -12.01 1.69
CA PRO A 44 -2.85 -11.71 3.09
C PRO A 44 -1.75 -12.12 4.08
N SER A 45 -0.86 -13.03 3.67
CA SER A 45 0.32 -13.42 4.45
C SER A 45 1.46 -12.41 4.40
N MET A 46 1.37 -11.39 3.55
CA MET A 46 2.37 -10.34 3.46
C MET A 46 2.35 -9.51 4.74
N GLN A 47 3.52 -9.38 5.37
CA GLN A 47 3.67 -8.59 6.58
C GLN A 47 3.26 -7.13 6.32
N HIS A 48 2.49 -6.53 7.22
CA HIS A 48 2.02 -5.15 7.07
C HIS A 48 3.22 -4.19 7.02
N GLY A 49 3.18 -3.26 6.06
CA GLY A 49 4.11 -2.14 6.01
C GLY A 49 3.58 -0.94 6.80
N LYS A 50 4.46 -0.02 7.19
CA LYS A 50 4.06 1.27 7.77
C LYS A 50 4.88 2.42 7.19
N VAL A 51 4.21 3.55 6.99
CA VAL A 51 4.84 4.85 6.69
C VAL A 51 4.66 5.74 7.92
N ILE A 52 5.74 6.37 8.39
CA ILE A 52 5.69 7.33 9.50
C ILE A 52 6.03 8.70 8.94
N VAL A 53 5.11 9.65 9.11
CA VAL A 53 5.28 11.07 8.75
C VAL A 53 5.39 11.86 10.04
N THR A 54 6.49 12.58 10.20
CA THR A 54 6.84 13.36 11.40
C THR A 54 7.07 14.82 11.06
#